data_AF-A0A952GDI1-F1
#
_entry.id   AF-A0A952GDI1-F1
#
_cell.length_a   1.000
_cell.length_b   1.000
_cell.length_c   1.000
_cell.angle_alpha   90.00
_cell.angle_beta   90.00
_cell.angle_gamma   90.00
#
_symmetry.space_group_name_H-M   'P 1'
#
loop_
_entity.id
_entity.type
_entity.pdbx_description
1 polymer ?
#
loop_
_entity_poly.entity_id
_entity_poly.type
_entity_poly.pdbx_seq_one_letter_code
_entity_poly.pdbx_strand_id
1 'polypeptide(L)'
;MTLRRLSHHFLMLATLSSVACHAQTVMRKATPVDANAAAGKVTAPTLPAGAAELEIDRKQIMSLSVTPALTLVPVRFSKNGDAAGPPFHQCGLATVNGTGETHLIVTFGTDWTEAESCVSLSAIGTAESKSKYPALILIYRATTGHESFPEPVLLKWNAGSGMYELDAERSQWITTQRLPYTIPNIRRLLAKKAAESK
;
A
#
# COMPACT_ATOMS: atom_id res chain seq x y z
N MET A 1 0.68 76.53 29.91
CA MET A 1 1.22 75.37 29.18
C MET A 1 0.39 74.14 29.52
N THR A 2 -0.50 73.73 28.62
CA THR A 2 -1.41 72.57 28.80
C THR A 2 -0.94 71.42 27.91
N LEU A 3 -0.47 70.33 28.51
CA LEU A 3 -0.10 69.09 27.81
C LEU A 3 -1.37 68.31 27.41
N ARG A 4 -1.57 68.11 26.10
CA ARG A 4 -2.51 67.11 25.56
C ARG A 4 -1.81 65.75 25.53
N ARG A 5 -2.37 64.74 26.21
CA ARG A 5 -2.00 63.32 26.04
C ARG A 5 -2.87 62.71 24.94
N LEU A 6 -2.24 62.21 23.88
CA LEU A 6 -2.85 61.39 22.83
C LEU A 6 -2.64 59.91 23.18
N SER A 7 -3.73 59.24 23.58
CA SER A 7 -3.80 57.81 23.82
C SER A 7 -3.73 57.06 22.48
N HIS A 8 -2.65 56.32 22.23
CA HIS A 8 -2.58 55.36 21.12
C HIS A 8 -3.19 54.03 21.58
N HIS A 9 -4.35 53.67 21.03
CA HIS A 9 -4.89 52.32 21.15
C HIS A 9 -4.32 51.46 20.02
N PHE A 10 -3.29 50.69 20.34
CA PHE A 10 -2.73 49.66 19.48
C PHE A 10 -3.56 48.38 19.67
N LEU A 11 -4.52 48.15 18.80
CA LEU A 11 -5.28 46.91 18.74
C LEU A 11 -4.44 45.86 18.00
N MET A 12 -3.70 45.01 18.72
CA MET A 12 -3.04 43.86 18.12
C MET A 12 -4.07 42.76 17.84
N LEU A 13 -4.48 42.63 16.59
CA LEU A 13 -5.14 41.43 16.08
C LEU A 13 -4.09 40.31 15.98
N ALA A 14 -4.08 39.40 16.95
CA ALA A 14 -3.33 38.16 16.86
C ALA A 14 -4.05 37.22 15.89
N THR A 15 -3.58 37.15 14.65
CA THR A 15 -3.98 36.12 13.68
C THR A 15 -3.40 34.78 14.13
N LEU A 16 -4.21 33.99 14.83
CA LEU A 16 -3.93 32.56 15.06
C LEU A 16 -3.89 31.86 13.70
N SER A 17 -2.70 31.76 13.13
CA SER A 17 -2.42 30.92 11.98
C SER A 17 -2.51 29.47 12.42
N SER A 18 -3.69 28.86 12.28
CA SER A 18 -3.86 27.42 12.41
C SER A 18 -3.09 26.76 11.28
N VAL A 19 -1.83 26.41 11.53
CA VAL A 19 -1.06 25.53 10.66
C VAL A 19 -1.81 24.21 10.66
N ALA A 20 -2.52 23.92 9.57
CA ALA A 20 -3.10 22.61 9.34
C ALA A 20 -1.93 21.62 9.33
N CYS A 21 -1.76 20.91 10.45
CA CYS A 21 -0.84 19.80 10.57
C CYS A 21 -1.31 18.76 9.56
N HIS A 22 -0.72 18.78 8.37
CA HIS A 22 -0.90 17.72 7.40
C HIS A 22 -0.28 16.49 8.04
N ALA A 23 -1.11 15.62 8.61
CA ALA A 23 -0.65 14.34 9.13
C ALA A 23 0.09 13.66 7.99
N GLN A 24 1.42 13.62 8.08
CA GLN A 24 2.24 12.98 7.07
C GLN A 24 1.78 11.53 6.97
N THR A 25 1.40 11.10 5.77
CA THR A 25 1.12 9.69 5.55
C THR A 25 2.43 8.92 5.69
N VAL A 26 2.55 8.19 6.79
CA VAL A 26 3.70 7.35 7.08
C VAL A 26 3.30 5.90 6.89
N MET A 27 4.06 5.18 6.07
CA MET A 27 4.03 3.72 6.03
C MET A 27 5.19 3.20 6.86
N ARG A 28 4.89 2.28 7.79
CA ARG A 28 5.87 1.67 8.68
C ARG A 28 5.57 0.20 8.86
N LYS A 29 6.55 -0.57 9.30
CA LYS A 29 6.31 -1.96 9.70
C LYS A 29 5.30 -2.00 10.84
N ALA A 30 4.30 -2.87 10.75
CA ALA A 30 3.34 -3.05 11.83
C ALA A 30 4.06 -3.61 13.07
N THR A 31 3.57 -3.24 14.27
CA THR A 31 4.08 -3.86 15.50
C THR A 31 3.70 -5.35 15.49
N PRO A 32 4.43 -6.23 16.19
CA PRO A 32 4.08 -7.65 16.24
C PRO A 32 2.64 -7.91 16.70
N VAL A 33 2.13 -7.08 17.61
CA VAL A 33 0.74 -7.16 18.12
C VAL A 33 -0.25 -6.80 17.01
N ASP A 34 -0.07 -5.66 16.36
CA ASP A 34 -0.96 -5.20 15.27
C ASP A 34 -0.91 -6.15 14.08
N ALA A 35 0.27 -6.67 13.76
CA ALA A 35 0.50 -7.61 12.68
C ALA A 35 -0.25 -8.93 12.93
N ASN A 36 -0.17 -9.47 14.15
CA ASN A 36 -0.87 -10.69 14.51
C ASN A 36 -2.39 -10.49 14.54
N ALA A 37 -2.86 -9.37 15.08
CA ALA A 37 -4.27 -9.03 15.11
C ALA A 37 -4.85 -8.91 13.69
N ALA A 38 -4.18 -8.17 12.79
CA ALA A 38 -4.61 -8.00 11.42
C ALA A 38 -4.54 -9.30 10.61
N ALA A 39 -3.45 -10.06 10.75
CA ALA A 39 -3.33 -11.37 10.11
C ALA A 39 -4.44 -12.34 10.54
N GLY A 40 -4.90 -12.26 11.79
CA GLY A 40 -6.02 -13.05 12.29
C GLY A 40 -7.39 -12.65 11.72
N LYS A 41 -7.51 -11.49 11.06
CA LYS A 41 -8.73 -11.07 10.35
C LYS A 41 -8.79 -11.59 8.92
N VAL A 42 -7.63 -11.86 8.31
CA VAL A 42 -7.55 -12.45 6.98
C VAL A 42 -7.76 -13.95 7.08
N THR A 43 -8.88 -14.44 6.55
CA THR A 43 -9.31 -15.83 6.67
C THR A 43 -9.70 -16.40 5.30
N ALA A 44 -9.81 -17.72 5.17
CA ALA A 44 -10.20 -18.34 3.89
C ALA A 44 -11.49 -17.75 3.26
N PRO A 45 -12.55 -17.38 4.03
CA PRO A 45 -13.71 -16.69 3.47
C PRO A 45 -13.44 -15.31 2.85
N THR A 46 -12.29 -14.70 3.12
CA THR A 46 -11.89 -13.43 2.48
C THR A 46 -11.25 -13.62 1.09
N LEU A 47 -10.99 -14.87 0.70
CA LEU A 47 -10.35 -15.20 -0.57
C LEU A 47 -11.36 -15.34 -1.72
N PRO A 48 -10.92 -15.20 -2.98
CA PRO A 48 -11.76 -15.50 -4.14
C PRO A 48 -12.25 -16.94 -4.12
N ALA A 49 -13.41 -17.19 -4.73
CA ALA A 49 -13.94 -18.54 -4.87
C ALA A 49 -12.92 -19.47 -5.55
N GLY A 50 -12.75 -20.69 -5.00
CA GLY A 50 -11.79 -21.67 -5.49
C GLY A 50 -10.34 -21.48 -5.01
N ALA A 51 -10.06 -20.46 -4.19
CA ALA A 51 -8.77 -20.31 -3.55
C ALA A 51 -8.56 -21.31 -2.41
N ALA A 52 -7.32 -21.77 -2.25
CA ALA A 52 -6.87 -22.67 -1.19
C ALA A 52 -5.52 -22.19 -0.61
N GLU A 53 -5.05 -22.86 0.46
CA GLU A 53 -3.70 -22.69 1.03
C GLU A 53 -3.29 -21.22 1.25
N LEU A 54 -4.05 -20.52 2.08
CA LEU A 54 -3.73 -19.14 2.46
C LEU A 54 -2.40 -19.06 3.22
N GLU A 55 -1.46 -18.34 2.65
CA GLU A 55 -0.21 -17.93 3.24
C GLU A 55 -0.23 -16.42 3.52
N ILE A 56 0.23 -16.01 4.70
CA ILE A 56 0.38 -14.60 5.09
C ILE A 56 1.85 -14.29 5.30
N ASP A 57 2.40 -13.33 4.56
CA ASP A 57 3.76 -12.86 4.80
C ASP A 57 3.80 -11.87 5.97
N ARG A 58 3.85 -12.43 7.18
CA ARG A 58 3.88 -11.67 8.44
C ARG A 58 5.07 -10.70 8.54
N LYS A 59 6.17 -10.96 7.82
CA LYS A 59 7.37 -10.12 7.90
C LYS A 59 7.21 -8.80 7.15
N GLN A 60 6.27 -8.76 6.20
CA GLN A 60 5.97 -7.63 5.32
C GLN A 60 4.63 -6.95 5.67
N ILE A 61 4.03 -7.23 6.84
CA ILE A 61 2.83 -6.52 7.29
C ILE A 61 3.20 -5.08 7.65
N MET A 62 2.48 -4.13 7.06
CA MET A 62 2.75 -2.70 7.21
C MET A 62 1.54 -1.98 7.78
N SER A 63 1.77 -0.97 8.61
CA SER A 63 0.77 0.02 9.01
C SER A 63 0.89 1.26 8.14
N LEU A 64 -0.25 1.76 7.67
CA LEU A 64 -0.37 2.98 6.89
C LEU A 64 -1.17 4.02 7.69
N SER A 65 -0.51 5.10 8.06
CA SER A 65 -1.09 6.22 8.81
C SER A 65 -1.95 7.11 7.90
N VAL A 66 -3.12 6.60 7.52
CA VAL A 66 -4.19 7.32 6.82
C VAL A 66 -5.45 7.34 7.69
N THR A 67 -6.53 7.99 7.25
CA THR A 67 -7.80 8.00 7.98
C THR A 67 -8.90 7.37 7.13
N PRO A 68 -9.51 6.24 7.54
CA PRO A 68 -9.15 5.43 8.72
C PRO A 68 -7.76 4.78 8.56
N ALA A 69 -7.08 4.48 9.66
CA ALA A 69 -5.79 3.80 9.61
C ALA A 69 -5.96 2.40 9.02
N LEU A 70 -4.98 1.97 8.22
CA LEU A 70 -5.00 0.67 7.54
C LEU A 70 -3.77 -0.15 7.94
N THR A 71 -3.97 -1.45 8.17
CA THR A 71 -2.90 -2.44 8.17
C THR A 71 -2.95 -3.21 6.86
N LEU A 72 -1.83 -3.23 6.15
CA LEU A 72 -1.62 -3.89 4.87
C LEU A 72 -1.04 -5.28 5.15
N VAL A 73 -1.79 -6.32 4.79
CA VAL A 73 -1.45 -7.74 5.04
C VAL A 73 -1.22 -8.42 3.70
N PRO A 74 0.05 -8.67 3.31
CA PRO A 74 0.35 -9.41 2.09
C PRO A 74 -0.08 -10.85 2.21
N VAL A 75 -0.75 -11.35 1.19
CA VAL A 75 -1.26 -12.72 1.13
C VAL A 75 -0.84 -13.42 -0.14
N ARG A 76 -0.73 -14.74 -0.06
CA ARG A 76 -0.55 -15.65 -1.18
C ARG A 76 -1.51 -16.81 -0.98
N PHE A 77 -2.10 -17.31 -2.06
CA PHE A 77 -3.03 -18.43 -1.99
C PHE A 77 -2.94 -19.23 -3.28
N SER A 78 -3.14 -20.54 -3.21
CA SER A 78 -3.24 -21.38 -4.40
C SER A 78 -4.61 -21.25 -5.04
N LYS A 79 -4.66 -21.37 -6.36
CA LYS A 79 -5.90 -21.52 -7.11
C LYS A 79 -5.70 -22.69 -8.07
N ASN A 80 -6.67 -23.59 -8.12
CA ASN A 80 -6.64 -24.66 -9.11
C ASN A 80 -6.89 -24.04 -10.49
N GLY A 81 -6.05 -24.39 -11.47
CA GLY A 81 -6.33 -24.07 -12.86
C GLY A 81 -7.54 -24.83 -13.38
N ASP A 82 -8.15 -24.30 -14.43
CA ASP A 82 -9.26 -24.96 -15.14
C ASP A 82 -8.84 -26.26 -15.83
N ALA A 83 -7.53 -26.56 -15.87
CA ALA A 83 -6.94 -27.79 -16.38
C ALA A 83 -6.07 -28.48 -15.30
N ALA A 84 -5.85 -29.78 -15.44
CA ALA A 84 -5.07 -30.65 -14.53
C ALA A 84 -3.55 -30.35 -14.48
N GLY A 85 -3.18 -29.08 -14.37
CA GLY A 85 -1.82 -28.61 -14.13
C GLY A 85 -1.53 -28.48 -12.63
N PRO A 86 -0.25 -28.28 -12.25
CA PRO A 86 0.12 -27.98 -10.88
C PRO A 86 -0.58 -26.70 -10.39
N PRO A 87 -0.90 -26.58 -9.09
CA PRO A 87 -1.52 -25.38 -8.55
C PRO A 87 -0.62 -24.17 -8.80
N PHE A 88 -1.20 -23.09 -9.33
CA PHE A 88 -0.53 -21.81 -9.41
C PHE A 88 -0.93 -20.97 -8.20
N HIS A 89 -0.03 -20.10 -7.76
CA HIS A 89 -0.29 -19.22 -6.64
C HIS A 89 -0.57 -17.81 -7.11
N GLN A 90 -1.66 -17.24 -6.61
CA GLN A 90 -1.94 -15.82 -6.72
C GLN A 90 -1.41 -15.08 -5.50
N CYS A 91 -1.10 -13.80 -5.68
CA CYS A 91 -0.79 -12.90 -4.59
C CYS A 91 -1.83 -11.80 -4.49
N GLY A 92 -1.95 -11.26 -3.29
CA GLY A 92 -2.87 -10.19 -2.98
C GLY A 92 -2.39 -9.32 -1.83
N LEU A 93 -3.12 -8.25 -1.60
CA LEU A 93 -2.98 -7.40 -0.44
C LEU A 93 -4.34 -7.28 0.25
N ALA A 94 -4.44 -7.82 1.45
CA ALA A 94 -5.58 -7.53 2.31
C ALA A 94 -5.33 -6.22 3.04
N THR A 95 -6.34 -5.35 3.06
CA THR A 95 -6.34 -4.12 3.86
C THR A 95 -7.29 -4.33 5.03
N VAL A 96 -6.81 -4.12 6.25
CA VAL A 96 -7.58 -4.25 7.49
C VAL A 96 -7.67 -2.87 8.13
N ASN A 97 -8.89 -2.35 8.31
CA ASN A 97 -9.07 -1.05 8.95
C ASN A 97 -9.13 -1.15 10.49
N GLY A 98 -9.18 -0.01 11.18
CA GLY A 98 -9.25 0.05 12.65
C GLY A 98 -10.48 -0.63 13.28
N THR A 99 -11.53 -0.91 12.51
CA THR A 99 -12.72 -1.66 12.97
C THR A 99 -12.59 -3.17 12.74
N GLY A 100 -11.56 -3.62 12.02
CA GLY A 100 -11.31 -5.01 11.65
C GLY A 100 -11.96 -5.44 10.34
N GLU A 101 -12.63 -4.54 9.63
CA GLU A 101 -13.11 -4.78 8.28
C GLU A 101 -11.93 -5.07 7.35
N THR A 102 -12.07 -6.08 6.52
CA THR A 102 -11.02 -6.60 5.65
C THR A 102 -11.46 -6.55 4.20
N HIS A 103 -10.64 -5.92 3.35
CA HIS A 103 -10.83 -5.93 1.90
C HIS A 103 -9.61 -6.55 1.23
N LEU A 104 -9.82 -7.61 0.44
CA LEU A 104 -8.77 -8.26 -0.33
C LEU A 104 -8.69 -7.69 -1.74
N ILE A 105 -7.47 -7.33 -2.14
CA ILE A 105 -7.14 -6.92 -3.50
C ILE A 105 -6.28 -8.03 -4.08
N VAL A 106 -6.78 -8.74 -5.09
CA VAL A 106 -5.95 -9.68 -5.87
C VAL A 106 -5.05 -8.85 -6.78
N THR A 107 -3.75 -9.03 -6.65
CA THR A 107 -2.74 -8.16 -7.26
C THR A 107 -1.92 -8.86 -8.33
N PHE A 108 -1.93 -10.19 -8.37
CA PHE A 108 -1.12 -10.99 -9.29
C PHE A 108 -1.90 -12.23 -9.73
N GLY A 109 -1.68 -12.68 -10.98
CA GLY A 109 -2.35 -13.85 -11.55
C GLY A 109 -3.78 -13.52 -11.99
N THR A 110 -4.00 -12.27 -12.38
CA THR A 110 -5.21 -11.78 -13.04
C THR A 110 -4.83 -11.49 -14.48
N ASP A 111 -5.79 -11.56 -15.41
CA ASP A 111 -5.61 -11.64 -16.89
C ASP A 111 -4.65 -10.63 -17.54
N TRP A 112 -4.15 -9.63 -16.80
CA TRP A 112 -3.19 -8.63 -17.26
C TRP A 112 -1.72 -8.96 -16.95
N THR A 113 -1.40 -9.96 -16.13
CA THR A 113 -0.02 -10.40 -15.85
C THR A 113 0.37 -11.55 -16.75
N GLU A 114 1.50 -11.45 -17.47
CA GLU A 114 2.05 -12.54 -18.31
C GLU A 114 2.62 -13.72 -17.49
N ALA A 115 2.79 -13.52 -16.19
CA ALA A 115 3.44 -14.47 -15.32
C ALA A 115 2.48 -15.55 -14.78
N GLU A 116 2.96 -16.80 -14.74
CA GLU A 116 2.14 -17.97 -14.43
C GLU A 116 1.83 -18.11 -12.93
N SER A 117 2.77 -17.75 -12.05
CA SER A 117 2.57 -17.89 -10.60
C SER A 117 3.36 -16.86 -9.78
N CYS A 118 2.77 -16.45 -8.65
CA CYS A 118 3.44 -15.64 -7.64
C CYS A 118 4.24 -16.51 -6.68
N VAL A 119 5.48 -16.12 -6.39
CA VAL A 119 6.34 -16.78 -5.40
C VAL A 119 6.24 -16.09 -4.04
N SER A 120 6.46 -14.78 -3.99
CA SER A 120 6.43 -14.02 -2.73
C SER A 120 6.38 -12.51 -2.95
N LEU A 121 6.02 -11.76 -1.90
CA LEU A 121 6.21 -10.32 -1.87
C LEU A 121 7.68 -10.00 -1.52
N SER A 122 8.40 -9.35 -2.43
CA SER A 122 9.77 -8.92 -2.20
C SER A 122 9.85 -7.57 -1.49
N ALA A 123 8.97 -6.64 -1.84
CA ALA A 123 8.92 -5.32 -1.21
C ALA A 123 7.55 -4.65 -1.34
N ILE A 124 7.24 -3.76 -0.39
CA ILE A 124 6.07 -2.89 -0.40
C ILE A 124 6.48 -1.45 -0.09
N GLY A 125 5.86 -0.49 -0.77
CA GLY A 125 6.22 0.92 -0.79
C GLY A 125 5.03 1.85 -0.93
N THR A 126 5.26 3.12 -0.61
CA THR A 126 4.35 4.22 -0.96
C THR A 126 4.94 5.07 -2.06
N ALA A 127 4.08 5.51 -2.97
CA ALA A 127 4.35 6.47 -4.01
C ALA A 127 3.52 7.74 -3.78
N GLU A 128 4.02 8.88 -4.26
CA GLU A 128 3.22 10.10 -4.34
C GLU A 128 1.95 9.84 -5.15
N SER A 129 0.88 10.57 -4.85
CA SER A 129 -0.40 10.44 -5.52
C SER A 129 -1.10 11.79 -5.52
N LYS A 130 -2.01 11.99 -6.47
CA LYS A 130 -2.92 13.16 -6.45
C LYS A 130 -4.04 13.01 -5.41
N SER A 131 -4.20 11.81 -4.85
CA SER A 131 -5.14 11.52 -3.77
C SER A 131 -4.55 11.91 -2.41
N LYS A 132 -5.43 12.16 -1.42
CA LYS A 132 -5.03 12.27 -0.01
C LYS A 132 -4.41 10.98 0.55
N TYR A 133 -4.61 9.85 -0.16
CA TYR A 133 -3.95 8.58 0.12
C TYR A 133 -2.81 8.36 -0.88
N PRO A 134 -1.64 7.85 -0.43
CA PRO A 134 -0.54 7.53 -1.32
C PRO A 134 -0.92 6.36 -2.23
N ALA A 135 -0.30 6.28 -3.39
CA ALA A 135 -0.32 5.03 -4.15
C ALA A 135 0.54 4.00 -3.42
N LEU A 136 0.18 2.72 -3.52
CA LEU A 136 0.99 1.63 -2.99
C LEU A 136 1.68 0.94 -4.14
N ILE A 137 2.94 0.59 -3.92
CA ILE A 137 3.70 -0.20 -4.88
C ILE A 137 4.11 -1.49 -4.21
N LEU A 138 3.81 -2.61 -4.85
CA LEU A 138 4.22 -3.94 -4.44
C LEU A 138 5.18 -4.47 -5.49
N ILE A 139 6.24 -5.14 -5.06
CA ILE A 139 7.15 -5.85 -5.95
C ILE A 139 7.08 -7.31 -5.56
N TYR A 140 6.45 -8.12 -6.39
CA TYR A 140 6.41 -9.56 -6.22
C TYR A 140 7.60 -10.20 -6.90
N ARG A 141 7.98 -11.39 -6.41
CA ARG A 141 8.75 -12.35 -7.19
C ARG A 141 7.74 -13.22 -7.92
N ALA A 142 7.76 -13.18 -9.23
CA ALA A 142 6.91 -13.95 -10.12
C ALA A 142 7.73 -15.05 -10.81
N THR A 143 7.06 -16.07 -11.34
CA THR A 143 7.69 -17.15 -12.10
C THR A 143 6.81 -17.67 -13.23
N THR A 144 7.45 -18.12 -14.30
CA THR A 144 6.88 -18.88 -15.44
C THR A 144 7.17 -20.39 -15.32
N GLY A 145 7.51 -20.86 -14.10
CA GLY A 145 8.02 -22.22 -13.88
C GLY A 145 9.47 -22.45 -14.35
N HIS A 146 9.94 -21.70 -15.34
CA HIS A 146 11.30 -21.79 -15.88
C HIS A 146 12.23 -20.68 -15.37
N GLU A 147 11.70 -19.47 -15.22
CA GLU A 147 12.45 -18.32 -14.74
C GLU A 147 11.69 -17.56 -13.64
N SER A 148 12.42 -16.74 -12.87
CA SER A 148 11.85 -15.88 -11.84
C SER A 148 12.28 -14.44 -12.05
N PHE A 149 11.34 -13.51 -11.97
CA PHE A 149 11.58 -12.08 -12.19
C PHE A 149 10.78 -11.21 -11.22
N PRO A 150 11.21 -9.94 -11.00
CA PRO A 150 10.44 -9.01 -10.20
C PRO A 150 9.24 -8.47 -10.98
N GLU A 151 8.03 -8.67 -10.46
CA GLU A 151 6.78 -8.16 -11.02
C GLU A 151 6.25 -7.00 -10.16
N PRO A 152 6.28 -5.76 -10.66
CA PRO A 152 5.76 -4.59 -9.96
C PRO A 152 4.25 -4.44 -10.12
N VAL A 153 3.57 -4.06 -9.04
CA VAL A 153 2.14 -3.79 -9.00
C VAL A 153 1.90 -2.43 -8.36
N LEU A 154 1.08 -1.60 -9.02
CA LEU A 154 0.64 -0.31 -8.52
C LEU A 154 -0.82 -0.41 -8.04
N LEU A 155 -1.07 -0.03 -6.80
CA LEU A 155 -2.41 0.17 -6.27
C LEU A 155 -2.68 1.66 -6.05
N LYS A 156 -3.88 2.10 -6.41
CA LYS A 156 -4.34 3.47 -6.22
C LYS A 156 -5.56 3.49 -5.34
N TRP A 157 -5.68 4.55 -4.57
CA TRP A 157 -6.91 4.81 -3.84
C TRP A 157 -8.01 5.27 -4.78
N ASN A 158 -9.13 4.55 -4.80
CA ASN A 158 -10.35 4.95 -5.46
C ASN A 158 -11.29 5.60 -4.42
N ALA A 159 -11.60 6.89 -4.63
CA ALA A 159 -12.44 7.65 -3.72
C ALA A 159 -13.93 7.25 -3.78
N GLY A 160 -14.38 6.68 -4.90
CA GLY A 160 -15.76 6.22 -5.09
C GLY A 160 -16.03 4.91 -4.34
N SER A 161 -15.10 3.96 -4.39
CA SER A 161 -15.20 2.70 -3.63
C SER A 161 -14.66 2.83 -2.20
N GLY A 162 -13.87 3.87 -1.91
CA GLY A 162 -13.26 4.07 -0.60
C GLY A 162 -12.17 3.05 -0.28
N MET A 163 -11.55 2.46 -1.29
CA MET A 163 -10.59 1.36 -1.16
C MET A 163 -9.42 1.50 -2.12
N TYR A 164 -8.37 0.72 -1.88
CA TYR A 164 -7.30 0.54 -2.85
C TYR A 164 -7.75 -0.39 -3.97
N GLU A 165 -7.43 -0.01 -5.20
CA GLU A 165 -7.71 -0.78 -6.41
C GLU A 165 -6.44 -0.92 -7.24
N LEU A 166 -6.42 -1.97 -8.05
CA LEU A 166 -5.33 -2.30 -8.95
C LEU A 166 -5.32 -1.35 -10.15
N ASP A 167 -4.17 -0.75 -10.43
CA ASP A 167 -3.92 -0.02 -11.68
C ASP A 167 -3.13 -0.93 -12.63
N ALA A 168 -3.84 -1.84 -13.32
CA ALA A 168 -3.25 -2.85 -14.19
C ALA A 168 -2.43 -2.22 -15.33
N GLU A 169 -2.99 -1.22 -16.00
CA GLU A 169 -2.33 -0.53 -17.12
C GLU A 169 -0.99 0.08 -16.67
N ARG A 170 -0.98 0.84 -15.57
CA ARG A 170 0.29 1.42 -15.10
C ARG A 170 1.25 0.38 -14.55
N SER A 171 0.75 -0.72 -13.98
CA SER A 171 1.59 -1.80 -13.48
C SER A 171 2.41 -2.43 -14.61
N GLN A 172 1.80 -2.69 -15.77
CA GLN A 172 2.48 -3.25 -16.96
C GLN A 172 3.62 -2.36 -17.46
N TRP A 173 3.41 -1.05 -17.47
CA TRP A 173 4.36 -0.09 -18.07
C TRP A 173 5.28 0.59 -17.06
N ILE A 174 5.24 0.20 -15.80
CA ILE A 174 5.99 0.88 -14.73
C ILE A 174 7.51 0.79 -14.93
N THR A 175 8.00 -0.23 -15.64
CA THR A 175 9.41 -0.41 -16.01
C THR A 175 9.86 0.48 -17.17
N THR A 176 8.94 0.84 -18.08
CA THR A 176 9.24 1.56 -19.32
C THR A 176 8.90 3.05 -19.25
N GLN A 177 8.04 3.46 -18.32
CA GLN A 177 7.62 4.84 -18.16
C GLN A 177 8.65 5.70 -17.42
N ARG A 178 9.00 6.89 -17.95
CA ARG A 178 9.79 7.92 -17.24
C ARG A 178 8.96 8.66 -16.16
N LEU A 179 8.16 7.92 -15.41
CA LEU A 179 7.44 8.43 -14.24
C LEU A 179 8.30 8.27 -12.97
N PRO A 180 7.98 8.93 -11.85
CA PRO A 180 8.73 8.76 -10.59
C PRO A 180 8.71 7.32 -10.05
N TYR A 181 7.95 6.41 -10.66
CA TYR A 181 7.69 5.06 -10.19
C TYR A 181 8.43 3.95 -10.97
N THR A 182 9.57 4.17 -11.61
CA THR A 182 10.31 3.04 -12.24
C THR A 182 10.83 2.04 -11.22
N ILE A 183 10.96 0.73 -11.53
CA ILE A 183 11.52 -0.27 -10.58
C ILE A 183 12.84 0.20 -9.91
N PRO A 184 13.84 0.73 -10.66
CA PRO A 184 15.06 1.25 -10.03
C PRO A 184 14.82 2.44 -9.10
N ASN A 185 13.93 3.39 -9.48
CA ASN A 185 13.56 4.49 -8.60
C ASN A 185 12.79 4.00 -7.38
N ILE A 186 11.87 3.07 -7.52
CA ILE A 186 11.10 2.48 -6.41
C ILE A 186 12.05 1.81 -5.42
N ARG A 187 12.96 0.96 -5.90
CA ARG A 187 13.97 0.33 -5.04
C ARG A 187 14.82 1.36 -4.31
N ARG A 188 15.21 2.44 -4.99
CA ARG A 188 15.94 3.56 -4.38
C ARG A 188 15.11 4.29 -3.33
N LEU A 189 13.83 4.56 -3.61
CA LEU A 189 12.90 5.22 -2.67
C LEU A 189 12.68 4.36 -1.42
N LEU A 190 12.51 3.05 -1.59
CA LEU A 190 12.39 2.08 -0.50
C LEU A 190 13.66 2.05 0.36
N ALA A 191 14.83 1.99 -0.27
CA ALA A 191 16.11 1.99 0.42
C ALA A 191 16.38 3.31 1.16
N LYS A 192 16.03 4.46 0.56
CA LYS A 192 16.17 5.78 1.17
C LYS A 192 15.30 5.92 2.41
N LYS A 193 14.01 5.54 2.34
CA LYS A 193 13.12 5.56 3.51
C LYS A 193 13.61 4.67 4.66
N ALA A 194 14.20 3.51 4.34
CA ALA A 194 14.78 2.62 5.35
C ALA A 194 16.04 3.19 6.02
N ALA A 195 16.76 4.10 5.36
CA ALA A 195 17.91 4.79 5.93
C ALA A 195 17.52 6.00 6.80
N GLU A 196 16.42 6.68 6.48
CA GLU A 196 15.89 7.83 7.23
C GLU A 196 15.15 7.45 8.52
N SER A 197 14.89 6.17 8.73
CA SER A 197 14.18 5.61 9.89
C SER A 197 15.10 4.89 10.89
N LYS A 198 16.41 5.02 10.73
CA LYS A 198 17.46 4.57 11.67
C LYS A 198 18.13 5.78 12.31
#